data_AF-A0A0A2DLN3-F1
#
_entry.id   AF-A0A0A2DLN3-F1
#
_cell.length_a   1.000
_cell.length_b   1.000
_cell.length_c   1.000
_cell.angle_alpha   90.00
_cell.angle_beta   90.00
_cell.angle_gamma   90.00
#
_symmetry.space_group_name_H-M   'P 1'
#
loop_
_entity.id
_entity.type
_entity.pdbx_description
1 polymer ?
#
loop_
_entity_poly.entity_id
_entity_poly.type
_entity_poly.pdbx_seq_one_letter_code
_entity_poly.pdbx_strand_id
1 'polypeptide(L)'
;MNSQQPRSTVPGPFRSIQKLQKKTFPKLIARTMSSPDSLRKWMSAWPPLLFSGIKLTHVSKDWSYGRIQLNLRFWNQNMHGAAFGGTLYSMTDVLFGTLVARRMGVGYEAWTRTGTFQYLQPGRDGAYLEVEVPDEMVAWIKQTIDKDGYCNVPYTSIVKNKDGAVVGIGQQDLHVRPRGGGKRAERPEQALQPRGLVLESLANAVVWHCFKDQPEILTVLMSEQRRIPDPEAQMRHVVKAALDKSTKSIDDLRALDIPEKYLEQ
;
A
#
# COMPACT_ATOMS: atom_id res chain seq x y z
N MET A 1 20.30 42.87 23.56
CA MET A 1 19.04 43.23 22.87
C MET A 1 18.37 41.95 22.41
N ASN A 2 17.28 41.60 23.09
CA ASN A 2 16.42 40.45 22.81
C ASN A 2 15.57 40.71 21.56
N SER A 3 15.43 39.72 20.70
CA SER A 3 14.27 39.60 19.80
C SER A 3 13.73 38.17 19.85
N GLN A 4 13.02 37.88 20.94
CA GLN A 4 12.10 36.74 21.00
C GLN A 4 10.90 37.05 20.10
N GLN A 5 10.66 36.20 19.09
CA GLN A 5 9.41 36.21 18.35
C GLN A 5 8.26 35.73 19.25
N PRO A 6 7.07 36.35 19.19
CA PRO A 6 5.95 35.95 20.04
C PRO A 6 5.30 34.65 19.54
N ARG A 7 5.16 33.68 20.43
CA ARG A 7 4.27 32.52 20.24
C ARG A 7 2.83 33.03 20.19
N SER A 8 2.17 32.89 19.05
CA SER A 8 0.72 33.07 18.95
C SER A 8 0.03 31.94 19.72
N THR A 9 -0.68 32.33 20.78
CA THR A 9 -1.56 31.44 21.55
C THR A 9 -2.98 31.69 21.05
N VAL A 10 -3.48 30.78 20.21
CA VAL A 10 -4.92 30.74 19.90
C VAL A 10 -5.59 29.85 20.96
N PRO A 11 -6.48 30.37 21.81
CA PRO A 11 -7.24 29.52 22.72
C PRO A 11 -8.46 28.96 21.96
N GLY A 12 -8.55 27.63 21.87
CA GLY A 12 -9.67 26.93 21.23
C GLY A 12 -10.01 25.62 21.95
N PRO A 13 -11.28 25.15 21.90
CA PRO A 13 -11.85 24.17 22.80
C PRO A 13 -11.45 22.74 22.42
N PHE A 14 -10.17 22.41 22.51
CA PHE A 14 -9.65 21.08 22.14
C PHE A 14 -9.08 20.29 23.31
N ARG A 15 -9.34 20.71 24.56
CA ARG A 15 -8.88 20.00 25.76
C ARG A 15 -9.75 18.81 26.21
N SER A 16 -10.85 18.47 25.52
CA SER A 16 -11.74 17.37 25.94
C SER A 16 -11.69 16.09 25.09
N ILE A 17 -10.96 16.05 23.97
CA ILE A 17 -10.92 14.84 23.11
C ILE A 17 -9.87 13.80 23.58
N GLN A 18 -8.88 14.21 24.38
CA GLN A 18 -7.83 13.31 24.87
C GLN A 18 -8.26 12.29 25.93
N LYS A 19 -9.49 12.38 26.47
CA LYS A 19 -9.99 11.45 27.51
C LYS A 19 -10.86 10.31 27.00
N LEU A 20 -11.08 10.18 25.69
CA LEU A 20 -11.97 9.13 25.14
C LEU A 20 -11.29 7.92 24.49
N GLN A 21 -9.96 7.75 24.61
CA GLN A 21 -9.23 6.60 24.05
C GLN A 21 -8.49 5.75 25.08
N LYS A 22 -9.11 5.52 26.24
CA LYS A 22 -8.81 4.33 27.06
C LYS A 22 -10.01 3.39 27.07
N LYS A 23 -10.49 2.99 25.88
CA LYS A 23 -11.31 1.78 25.78
C LYS A 23 -10.34 0.62 25.67
N THR A 24 -10.12 -0.03 26.80
CA THR A 24 -9.60 -1.39 26.91
C THR A 24 -10.29 -2.24 25.85
N PHE A 25 -9.55 -2.62 24.81
CA PHE A 25 -10.01 -3.65 23.88
C PHE A 25 -10.35 -4.88 24.74
N PRO A 26 -11.61 -5.37 24.77
CA PRO A 26 -11.98 -6.46 25.65
C PRO A 26 -11.07 -7.66 25.40
N LYS A 27 -10.47 -8.23 26.46
CA LYS A 27 -9.63 -9.45 26.38
C LYS A 27 -10.31 -10.58 25.61
N LEU A 28 -11.64 -10.59 25.59
CA LEU A 28 -12.46 -11.51 24.82
C LEU A 28 -12.23 -11.39 23.31
N ILE A 29 -12.22 -10.18 22.73
CA ILE A 29 -11.96 -9.95 21.29
C ILE A 29 -10.54 -10.36 20.91
N ALA A 30 -9.56 -10.09 21.78
CA ALA A 30 -8.18 -10.56 21.58
C ALA A 30 -8.07 -12.11 21.58
N ARG A 31 -8.96 -12.80 22.31
CA ARG A 31 -9.00 -14.26 22.42
C ARG A 31 -9.81 -14.92 21.29
N THR A 32 -10.88 -14.30 20.81
CA THR A 32 -11.60 -14.71 19.58
C THR A 32 -10.74 -14.51 18.34
N MET A 33 -9.75 -13.64 18.39
CA MET A 33 -8.79 -13.37 17.32
C MET A 33 -7.59 -14.33 17.27
N SER A 34 -7.64 -15.46 17.99
CA SER A 34 -6.49 -16.39 18.10
C SER A 34 -6.34 -17.36 16.93
N SER A 35 -7.42 -17.64 16.18
CA SER A 35 -7.38 -18.54 15.02
C SER A 35 -7.75 -17.85 13.70
N PRO A 36 -7.16 -18.28 12.57
CA PRO A 36 -7.47 -17.75 11.24
C PRO A 36 -8.94 -17.82 10.85
N ASP A 37 -9.62 -18.92 11.18
CA ASP A 37 -11.05 -19.06 10.88
C ASP A 37 -11.93 -18.09 11.67
N SER A 38 -11.59 -17.84 12.93
CA SER A 38 -12.34 -16.90 13.74
C SER A 38 -12.11 -15.46 13.27
N LEU A 39 -10.86 -15.11 12.90
CA LEU A 39 -10.56 -13.82 12.27
C LEU A 39 -11.36 -13.64 10.98
N ARG A 40 -11.34 -14.65 10.10
CA ARG A 40 -12.07 -14.65 8.83
C ARG A 40 -13.56 -14.38 9.01
N LYS A 41 -14.20 -15.09 9.95
CA LYS A 41 -15.63 -14.89 10.27
C LYS A 41 -15.90 -13.51 10.85
N TRP A 42 -15.07 -13.08 11.82
CA TRP A 42 -15.23 -11.78 12.46
C TRP A 42 -15.06 -10.62 11.48
N MET A 43 -14.01 -10.62 10.66
CA MET A 43 -13.78 -9.57 9.66
C MET A 43 -14.90 -9.56 8.61
N SER A 44 -15.34 -10.74 8.15
CA SER A 44 -16.46 -10.82 7.19
C SER A 44 -17.78 -10.31 7.76
N ALA A 45 -17.95 -10.32 9.09
CA ALA A 45 -19.12 -9.77 9.77
C ALA A 45 -18.91 -8.33 10.28
N TRP A 46 -17.70 -7.79 10.18
CA TRP A 46 -17.38 -6.44 10.63
C TRP A 46 -18.07 -5.42 9.71
N PRO A 47 -18.89 -4.48 10.24
CA PRO A 47 -19.79 -3.65 9.42
C PRO A 47 -19.13 -2.96 8.22
N PRO A 48 -17.92 -2.35 8.33
CA PRO A 48 -17.28 -1.71 7.18
C PRO A 48 -17.04 -2.66 6.00
N LEU A 49 -16.67 -3.92 6.26
CA LEU A 49 -16.44 -4.91 5.21
C LEU A 49 -17.76 -5.52 4.74
N LEU A 50 -18.63 -5.90 5.67
CA LEU A 50 -19.91 -6.55 5.38
C LEU A 50 -20.78 -5.68 4.47
N PHE A 51 -20.94 -4.39 4.79
CA PHE A 51 -21.77 -3.49 4.00
C PHE A 51 -21.11 -3.07 2.69
N SER A 52 -19.77 -3.10 2.63
CA SER A 52 -19.03 -2.98 1.36
C SER A 52 -19.07 -4.26 0.52
N GLY A 53 -19.62 -5.37 1.04
CA GLY A 53 -19.65 -6.67 0.37
C GLY A 53 -18.30 -7.39 0.34
N ILE A 54 -17.31 -6.92 1.10
CA ILE A 54 -15.98 -7.55 1.19
C ILE A 54 -16.06 -8.72 2.17
N LYS A 55 -15.72 -9.92 1.71
CA LYS A 55 -15.73 -11.15 2.50
C LYS A 55 -14.36 -11.79 2.48
N LEU A 56 -13.81 -12.12 3.65
CA LEU A 56 -12.62 -12.98 3.73
C LEU A 56 -13.05 -14.42 3.46
N THR A 57 -12.52 -15.00 2.38
CA THR A 57 -12.85 -16.36 1.95
C THR A 57 -11.84 -17.37 2.49
N HIS A 58 -10.59 -16.96 2.67
CA HIS A 58 -9.53 -17.82 3.19
C HIS A 58 -8.50 -17.04 4.01
N VAL A 59 -7.97 -17.66 5.06
CA VAL A 59 -6.77 -17.24 5.77
C VAL A 59 -6.02 -18.51 6.18
N SER A 60 -4.75 -18.58 5.80
CA SER A 60 -3.83 -19.68 6.14
C SER A 60 -3.59 -19.83 7.64
N LYS A 61 -3.20 -21.02 8.09
CA LYS A 61 -2.99 -21.34 9.52
C LYS A 61 -1.88 -20.51 10.18
N ASP A 62 -0.86 -20.21 9.40
CA ASP A 62 0.36 -19.46 9.73
C ASP A 62 0.30 -17.98 9.33
N TRP A 63 -0.86 -17.52 8.82
CA TRP A 63 -1.11 -16.15 8.39
C TRP A 63 -0.26 -15.66 7.20
N SER A 64 0.44 -16.56 6.50
CA SER A 64 1.28 -16.22 5.35
C SER A 64 0.48 -15.91 4.10
N TYR A 65 -0.78 -16.33 4.04
CA TYR A 65 -1.67 -16.11 2.92
C TYR A 65 -3.10 -15.80 3.37
N GLY A 66 -3.78 -14.95 2.60
CA GLY A 66 -5.21 -14.71 2.73
C GLY A 66 -5.87 -14.34 1.40
N ARG A 67 -7.18 -14.52 1.36
CA ARG A 67 -8.02 -14.18 0.19
C ARG A 67 -9.29 -13.49 0.63
N ILE A 68 -9.62 -12.42 -0.08
CA ILE A 68 -10.91 -11.73 0.00
C ILE A 68 -11.63 -11.75 -1.33
N GLN A 69 -12.94 -11.64 -1.26
CA GLN A 69 -13.82 -11.60 -2.41
C GLN A 69 -14.86 -10.48 -2.23
N LEU A 70 -15.16 -9.80 -3.32
CA LEU A 70 -16.28 -8.89 -3.46
C LEU A 70 -17.57 -9.68 -3.69
N ASN A 71 -18.57 -9.45 -2.86
CA ASN A 71 -19.95 -9.82 -3.12
C ASN A 71 -20.68 -8.55 -3.55
N LEU A 72 -21.00 -8.47 -4.84
CA LEU A 72 -21.66 -7.32 -5.42
C LEU A 72 -23.15 -7.36 -5.07
N ARG A 73 -23.68 -6.20 -4.69
CA ARG A 73 -25.05 -6.00 -4.23
C ARG A 73 -25.53 -4.66 -4.76
N PHE A 74 -26.85 -4.46 -4.87
CA PHE A 74 -27.39 -3.23 -5.44
C PHE A 74 -26.91 -1.95 -4.73
N TRP A 75 -26.56 -2.03 -3.44
CA TRP A 75 -26.11 -0.87 -2.65
C TRP A 75 -24.61 -0.61 -2.65
N ASN A 76 -23.78 -1.54 -3.15
CA ASN A 76 -22.32 -1.34 -3.29
C ASN A 76 -21.88 -1.28 -4.76
N GLN A 77 -22.86 -1.11 -5.66
CA GLN A 77 -22.63 -0.85 -7.08
C GLN A 77 -22.47 0.66 -7.34
N ASN A 78 -21.70 0.99 -8.37
CA ASN A 78 -21.68 2.32 -8.98
C ASN A 78 -22.82 2.47 -10.00
N MET A 79 -22.94 3.65 -10.62
CA MET A 79 -23.99 3.96 -11.61
C MET A 79 -23.99 3.05 -12.85
N HIS A 80 -22.91 2.31 -13.10
CA HIS A 80 -22.76 1.39 -14.23
C HIS A 80 -22.92 -0.08 -13.83
N GLY A 81 -23.41 -0.38 -12.62
CA GLY A 81 -23.68 -1.74 -12.17
C GLY A 81 -22.41 -2.56 -11.82
N ALA A 82 -21.25 -1.92 -11.74
CA ALA A 82 -20.00 -2.52 -11.26
C ALA A 82 -19.70 -2.08 -9.83
N ALA A 83 -18.67 -2.63 -9.20
CA ALA A 83 -18.25 -2.25 -7.85
C ALA A 83 -18.04 -0.73 -7.71
N PHE A 84 -18.52 -0.15 -6.60
CA PHE A 84 -18.12 1.20 -6.21
C PHE A 84 -16.60 1.29 -6.04
N GLY A 85 -15.98 2.34 -6.56
CA GLY A 85 -14.52 2.47 -6.56
C GLY A 85 -13.90 2.40 -5.16
N GLY A 86 -14.54 3.04 -4.18
CA GLY A 86 -14.11 2.98 -2.78
C GLY A 86 -14.11 1.55 -2.21
N THR A 87 -15.04 0.69 -2.65
CA THR A 87 -15.05 -0.73 -2.25
C THR A 87 -13.83 -1.47 -2.80
N LEU A 88 -13.46 -1.25 -4.06
CA LEU A 88 -12.26 -1.85 -4.65
C LEU A 88 -10.98 -1.39 -3.94
N TYR A 89 -10.91 -0.10 -3.58
CA TYR A 89 -9.80 0.40 -2.77
C TYR A 89 -9.75 -0.28 -1.39
N SER A 90 -10.88 -0.36 -0.69
CA SER A 90 -10.98 -1.00 0.64
C SER A 90 -10.57 -2.48 0.65
N MET A 91 -10.71 -3.19 -0.48
CA MET A 91 -10.19 -4.55 -0.61
C MET A 91 -8.67 -4.59 -0.38
N THR A 92 -7.93 -3.61 -0.91
CA THR A 92 -6.46 -3.56 -0.78
C THR A 92 -6.00 -3.21 0.63
N ASP A 93 -6.71 -2.31 1.33
CA ASP A 93 -6.29 -1.81 2.65
C ASP A 93 -6.32 -2.88 3.75
N VAL A 94 -7.37 -3.69 3.78
CA VAL A 94 -7.70 -4.45 4.98
C VAL A 94 -6.85 -5.71 5.18
N LEU A 95 -6.53 -6.43 4.09
CA LEU A 95 -6.00 -7.78 4.19
C LEU A 95 -4.50 -7.80 4.51
N PHE A 96 -3.68 -7.00 3.80
CA PHE A 96 -2.23 -7.01 3.97
C PHE A 96 -1.78 -6.58 5.36
N GLY A 97 -2.24 -5.43 5.84
CA GLY A 97 -1.92 -4.96 7.20
C GLY A 97 -2.36 -5.95 8.28
N THR A 98 -3.50 -6.63 8.07
CA THR A 98 -3.98 -7.66 8.99
C THR A 98 -3.04 -8.86 9.06
N LEU A 99 -2.62 -9.41 7.91
CA LEU A 99 -1.72 -10.56 7.87
C LEU A 99 -0.35 -10.20 8.46
N VAL A 100 0.22 -9.05 8.10
CA VAL A 100 1.48 -8.56 8.68
C VAL A 100 1.37 -8.40 10.20
N ALA A 101 0.31 -7.77 10.70
CA ALA A 101 0.11 -7.62 12.15
C ALA A 101 0.04 -8.96 12.88
N ARG A 102 -0.54 -9.99 12.27
CA ARG A 102 -0.61 -11.35 12.83
C ARG A 102 0.75 -12.03 12.85
N ARG A 103 1.49 -11.92 11.75
CA ARG A 103 2.83 -12.53 11.58
C ARG A 103 3.87 -11.88 12.48
N MET A 104 3.78 -10.56 12.69
CA MET A 104 4.67 -9.81 13.58
C MET A 104 4.35 -10.03 15.06
N GLY A 105 3.07 -10.26 15.39
CA GLY A 105 2.62 -10.51 16.77
C GLY A 105 2.39 -9.24 17.59
N VAL A 106 2.02 -9.42 18.86
CA VAL A 106 1.50 -8.34 19.72
C VAL A 106 2.55 -7.28 20.12
N GLY A 107 3.84 -7.55 19.90
CA GLY A 107 4.91 -6.58 20.14
C GLY A 107 4.95 -5.44 19.13
N TYR A 108 4.20 -5.54 18.03
CA TYR A 108 4.25 -4.59 16.92
C TYR A 108 2.87 -4.02 16.61
N GLU A 109 2.88 -2.91 15.88
CA GLU A 109 1.71 -2.32 15.24
C GLU A 109 2.03 -2.05 13.77
N ALA A 110 1.03 -2.27 12.90
CA ALA A 110 1.14 -2.13 11.47
C ALA A 110 -0.04 -1.28 10.96
N TRP A 111 0.27 -0.18 10.28
CA TRP A 111 -0.72 0.81 9.86
C TRP A 111 -0.46 1.22 8.42
N THR A 112 -1.49 1.22 7.58
CA THR A 112 -1.38 1.79 6.23
C THR A 112 -0.99 3.27 6.35
N ARG A 113 0.14 3.64 5.76
CA ARG A 113 0.66 5.01 5.74
C ARG A 113 0.20 5.76 4.49
N THR A 114 0.28 5.09 3.35
CA THR A 114 -0.05 5.67 2.04
C THR A 114 -0.57 4.56 1.14
N GLY A 115 -1.49 4.89 0.25
CA GLY A 115 -2.00 3.96 -0.74
C GLY A 115 -2.51 4.68 -2.00
N THR A 116 -2.34 4.04 -3.15
CA THR A 116 -2.90 4.46 -4.45
C THR A 116 -3.63 3.27 -5.08
N PHE A 117 -4.49 3.54 -6.07
CA PHE A 117 -5.16 2.48 -6.81
C PHE A 117 -5.44 2.89 -8.25
N GLN A 118 -4.93 2.07 -9.17
CA GLN A 118 -5.16 2.20 -10.61
C GLN A 118 -6.41 1.41 -10.99
N TYR A 119 -7.46 2.11 -11.42
CA TYR A 119 -8.66 1.49 -11.97
C TYR A 119 -8.41 1.14 -13.44
N LEU A 120 -8.36 -0.16 -13.75
CA LEU A 120 -8.08 -0.67 -15.09
C LEU A 120 -9.35 -1.19 -15.77
N GLN A 121 -10.19 -1.91 -15.02
CA GLN A 121 -11.43 -2.49 -15.53
C GLN A 121 -12.53 -2.47 -14.45
N PRO A 122 -13.82 -2.62 -14.82
CA PRO A 122 -14.90 -2.74 -13.85
C PRO A 122 -14.74 -3.99 -12.96
N GLY A 123 -14.89 -3.81 -11.65
CA GLY A 123 -14.95 -4.92 -10.69
C GLY A 123 -16.34 -5.56 -10.67
N ARG A 124 -16.41 -6.87 -10.91
CA ARG A 124 -17.67 -7.63 -10.98
C ARG A 124 -17.88 -8.49 -9.74
N ASP A 125 -19.08 -9.05 -9.61
CA ASP A 125 -19.37 -9.98 -8.52
C ASP A 125 -18.37 -11.14 -8.47
N GLY A 126 -17.82 -11.35 -7.29
CA GLY A 126 -16.76 -12.30 -6.99
C GLY A 126 -15.39 -11.95 -7.56
N ALA A 127 -15.15 -10.68 -7.90
CA ALA A 127 -13.79 -10.16 -7.96
C ALA A 127 -13.05 -10.44 -6.64
N TYR A 128 -11.76 -10.70 -6.70
CA TYR A 128 -11.00 -11.16 -5.56
C TYR A 128 -9.61 -10.52 -5.49
N LEU A 129 -9.05 -10.53 -4.28
CA LEU A 129 -7.67 -10.15 -3.99
C LEU A 129 -7.05 -11.26 -3.14
N GLU A 130 -5.82 -11.60 -3.46
CA GLU A 130 -4.98 -12.54 -2.72
C GLU A 130 -3.77 -11.79 -2.20
N VAL A 131 -3.34 -12.14 -0.99
CA VAL A 131 -2.21 -11.51 -0.33
C VAL A 131 -1.31 -12.57 0.26
N GLU A 132 -0.01 -12.38 0.04
CA GLU A 132 1.06 -13.23 0.58
C GLU A 132 1.99 -12.41 1.47
N VAL A 133 2.38 -13.00 2.60
CA VAL A 133 3.32 -12.46 3.59
C VAL A 133 4.30 -13.58 3.91
N PRO A 134 5.29 -13.85 3.04
CA PRO A 134 6.26 -14.95 3.22
C PRO A 134 7.23 -14.68 4.38
N ASP A 135 7.93 -15.73 4.83
CA ASP A 135 8.87 -15.66 5.98
C ASP A 135 10.01 -14.68 5.77
N GLU A 136 10.51 -14.60 4.54
CA GLU A 136 11.50 -13.61 4.11
C GLU A 136 11.03 -12.16 4.33
N MET A 137 9.75 -11.86 4.06
CA MET A 137 9.20 -10.51 4.27
C MET A 137 9.18 -10.18 5.76
N VAL A 138 8.77 -11.12 6.61
CA VAL A 138 8.73 -10.91 8.07
C VAL A 138 10.13 -10.77 8.65
N ALA A 139 11.08 -11.57 8.19
CA ALA A 139 12.48 -11.47 8.59
C ALA A 139 13.06 -10.10 8.20
N TRP A 140 12.81 -9.66 6.97
CA TRP A 140 13.21 -8.34 6.48
C TRP A 140 12.58 -7.19 7.27
N ILE A 141 11.28 -7.26 7.60
CA ILE A 141 10.61 -6.25 8.43
C ILE A 141 11.29 -6.15 9.79
N LYS A 142 11.54 -7.29 10.47
CA LYS A 142 12.19 -7.32 11.79
C LYS A 142 13.60 -6.73 11.72
N GLN A 143 14.42 -7.17 10.77
CA GLN A 143 15.77 -6.66 10.59
C GLN A 143 15.78 -5.14 10.33
N THR A 144 14.84 -4.65 9.53
CA THR A 144 14.71 -3.22 9.25
C THR A 144 14.31 -2.45 10.51
N ILE A 145 13.37 -2.97 11.31
CA ILE A 145 12.98 -2.36 12.58
C ILE A 145 14.16 -2.34 13.57
N ASP A 146 14.94 -3.41 13.66
CA ASP A 146 16.09 -3.50 14.57
C ASP A 146 17.15 -2.42 14.25
N LYS A 147 17.33 -2.12 12.97
CA LYS A 147 18.26 -1.07 12.49
C LYS A 147 17.69 0.33 12.60
N ASP A 148 16.49 0.54 12.07
CA ASP A 148 15.93 1.88 11.81
C ASP A 148 14.89 2.32 12.85
N GLY A 149 14.44 1.41 13.71
CA GLY A 149 13.38 1.62 14.71
C GLY A 149 11.95 1.48 14.15
N TYR A 150 11.79 1.30 12.84
CA TYR A 150 10.52 1.06 12.15
C TYR A 150 10.79 0.50 10.74
N CYS A 151 9.75 0.04 10.04
CA CYS A 151 9.83 -0.38 8.64
C CYS A 151 8.61 0.13 7.87
N ASN A 152 8.81 0.76 6.71
CA ASN A 152 7.76 0.98 5.72
C ASN A 152 7.81 -0.15 4.70
N VAL A 153 6.77 -0.97 4.65
CA VAL A 153 6.68 -2.13 3.79
C VAL A 153 5.89 -1.77 2.54
N PRO A 154 6.54 -1.64 1.37
CA PRO A 154 5.82 -1.48 0.12
C PRO A 154 5.13 -2.80 -0.25
N TYR A 155 3.90 -2.72 -0.75
CA TYR A 155 3.14 -3.89 -1.18
C TYR A 155 2.21 -3.55 -2.35
N THR A 156 2.19 -4.45 -3.33
CA THR A 156 1.31 -4.36 -4.50
C THR A 156 0.13 -5.32 -4.34
N SER A 157 -1.08 -4.77 -4.32
CA SER A 157 -2.33 -5.52 -4.30
C SER A 157 -2.95 -5.57 -5.70
N ILE A 158 -3.31 -6.76 -6.20
CA ILE A 158 -3.94 -6.90 -7.52
C ILE A 158 -5.35 -7.47 -7.37
N VAL A 159 -6.35 -6.66 -7.71
CA VAL A 159 -7.75 -7.12 -7.74
C VAL A 159 -8.04 -7.72 -9.11
N LYS A 160 -8.58 -8.94 -9.15
CA LYS A 160 -8.92 -9.67 -10.38
C LYS A 160 -10.39 -10.06 -10.41
N ASN A 161 -10.99 -10.07 -11.59
CA ASN A 161 -12.27 -10.72 -11.82
C ASN A 161 -12.09 -12.25 -11.90
N LYS A 162 -13.20 -13.02 -11.85
CA LYS A 162 -13.16 -14.50 -11.91
C LYS A 162 -12.54 -15.06 -13.20
N ASP A 163 -12.61 -14.30 -14.28
CA ASP A 163 -12.00 -14.59 -15.58
C ASP A 163 -10.48 -14.29 -15.63
N GLY A 164 -9.91 -13.81 -14.51
CA GLY A 164 -8.50 -13.44 -14.41
C GLY A 164 -8.19 -12.01 -14.84
N ALA A 165 -9.15 -11.26 -15.38
CA ALA A 165 -8.92 -9.89 -15.82
C ALA A 165 -8.60 -8.96 -14.64
N VAL A 166 -7.56 -8.14 -14.79
CA VAL A 166 -7.13 -7.21 -13.74
C VAL A 166 -8.11 -6.04 -13.67
N VAL A 167 -8.79 -5.93 -12.53
CA VAL A 167 -9.71 -4.85 -12.18
C VAL A 167 -8.93 -3.59 -11.80
N GLY A 168 -7.91 -3.78 -10.96
CA GLY A 168 -7.05 -2.69 -10.56
C GLY A 168 -5.84 -3.12 -9.76
N ILE A 169 -4.90 -2.20 -9.66
CA ILE A 169 -3.60 -2.38 -9.01
C ILE A 169 -3.51 -1.35 -7.90
N GLY A 170 -3.44 -1.81 -6.65
CA GLY A 170 -3.17 -0.98 -5.49
C GLY A 170 -1.69 -1.02 -5.14
N GLN A 171 -1.11 0.15 -4.84
CA GLN A 171 0.22 0.25 -4.23
C GLN A 171 0.05 0.81 -2.84
N GLN A 172 0.69 0.20 -1.85
CA GLN A 172 0.52 0.54 -0.45
C GLN A 172 1.87 0.58 0.26
N ASP A 173 2.02 1.51 1.19
CA ASP A 173 3.11 1.51 2.17
C ASP A 173 2.52 1.26 3.56
N LEU A 174 2.91 0.14 4.17
CA LEU A 174 2.51 -0.23 5.52
C LEU A 174 3.60 0.17 6.52
N HIS A 175 3.29 1.06 7.45
CA HIS A 175 4.19 1.46 8.53
C HIS A 175 4.12 0.46 9.69
N VAL A 176 5.21 -0.28 9.91
CA VAL A 176 5.36 -1.26 10.98
C VAL A 176 6.36 -0.75 12.01
N ARG A 177 6.01 -0.81 13.29
CA ARG A 177 6.87 -0.37 14.39
C ARG A 177 6.62 -1.14 15.69
N PRO A 178 7.56 -1.12 16.65
CA PRO A 178 7.30 -1.62 18.00
C PRO A 178 6.12 -0.88 18.63
N ARG A 179 5.24 -1.64 19.28
CA ARG A 179 4.06 -1.09 19.96
C ARG A 179 4.50 -0.25 21.14
N GLY A 180 3.95 0.97 21.22
CA GLY A 180 4.39 1.97 22.20
C GLY A 180 5.50 2.88 21.69
N GLY A 181 5.95 2.67 20.45
CA GLY A 181 7.01 3.45 19.80
C GLY A 181 8.39 2.84 19.98
N GLY A 182 9.22 3.01 18.95
CA GLY A 182 10.65 2.70 18.97
C GLY A 182 11.47 3.96 18.77
N LYS A 183 12.74 3.94 19.22
CA LYS A 183 13.70 4.99 18.89
C LYS A 183 14.04 4.86 17.41
N ARG A 184 13.70 5.88 16.62
CA ARG A 184 14.08 5.93 15.20
C ARG A 184 15.58 6.17 15.09
N ALA A 185 16.22 5.49 14.14
CA ALA A 185 17.59 5.83 13.76
C ALA A 185 17.64 7.26 13.22
N GLU A 186 18.76 7.96 13.48
CA GLU A 186 18.99 9.30 12.95
C GLU A 186 19.07 9.29 11.42
N ARG A 187 19.66 8.23 10.85
CA ARG A 187 19.77 8.00 9.41
C ARG A 187 19.21 6.62 9.05
N PRO A 188 17.89 6.49 8.81
CA PRO A 188 17.27 5.21 8.45
C PRO A 188 17.80 4.65 7.12
N GLU A 189 18.35 3.44 7.13
CA GLU A 189 18.93 2.79 5.95
C GLU A 189 17.85 2.48 4.89
N GLN A 190 16.64 2.12 5.31
CA GLN A 190 15.54 1.81 4.38
C GLN A 190 15.17 2.98 3.46
N ALA A 191 15.45 4.22 3.89
CA ALA A 191 15.09 5.43 3.14
C ALA A 191 16.11 5.79 2.05
N LEU A 192 17.25 5.10 2.00
CA LEU A 192 18.31 5.34 1.00
C LEU A 192 17.99 4.73 -0.36
N GLN A 193 16.99 3.87 -0.47
CA GLN A 193 16.62 3.20 -1.70
C GLN A 193 15.14 3.43 -2.02
N PRO A 194 14.79 3.94 -3.21
CA PRO A 194 13.39 4.06 -3.62
C PRO A 194 12.79 2.68 -3.84
N ARG A 195 11.61 2.45 -3.27
CA ARG A 195 10.80 1.23 -3.41
C ARG A 195 9.32 1.59 -3.47
N GLY A 196 8.49 0.67 -3.95
CA GLY A 196 7.04 0.86 -3.96
C GLY A 196 6.62 2.17 -4.64
N LEU A 197 5.77 2.93 -3.94
CA LEU A 197 5.23 4.22 -4.40
C LEU A 197 6.30 5.27 -4.71
N VAL A 198 7.43 5.26 -4.01
CA VAL A 198 8.54 6.19 -4.30
C VAL A 198 9.14 5.88 -5.66
N LEU A 199 9.34 4.58 -5.95
CA LEU A 199 9.88 4.15 -7.23
C LEU A 199 8.90 4.41 -8.38
N GLU A 200 7.59 4.19 -8.17
CA GLU A 200 6.54 4.56 -9.14
C GLU A 200 6.55 6.08 -9.42
N SER A 201 6.73 6.89 -8.38
CA SER A 201 6.80 8.36 -8.53
C SER A 201 8.03 8.79 -9.35
N LEU A 202 9.18 8.14 -9.14
CA LEU A 202 10.37 8.36 -9.97
C LEU A 202 10.14 7.93 -11.42
N ALA A 203 9.51 6.78 -11.65
CA ALA A 203 9.18 6.31 -13.00
C ALA A 203 8.28 7.33 -13.74
N ASN A 204 7.26 7.86 -13.05
CA ASN A 204 6.42 8.93 -13.60
C ASN A 204 7.22 10.20 -13.94
N ALA A 205 8.18 10.58 -13.09
CA ALA A 205 9.04 11.73 -13.34
C ALA A 205 9.94 11.52 -14.56
N VAL A 206 10.52 10.32 -14.75
CA VAL A 206 11.32 9.97 -15.93
C VAL A 206 10.49 10.05 -17.21
N VAL A 207 9.30 9.44 -17.22
CA VAL A 207 8.39 9.48 -18.37
C VAL A 207 8.07 10.92 -18.76
N TRP A 208 7.68 11.74 -17.79
CA TRP A 208 7.39 13.15 -18.06
C TRP A 208 8.62 13.91 -18.54
N HIS A 209 9.77 13.76 -17.87
CA HIS A 209 10.99 14.46 -18.21
C HIS A 209 11.47 14.17 -19.64
N CYS A 210 11.35 12.91 -20.09
CA CYS A 210 11.83 12.48 -21.40
C CYS A 210 10.86 12.76 -22.54
N PHE A 211 9.55 12.80 -22.27
CA PHE A 211 8.51 12.80 -23.31
C PHE A 211 7.50 13.94 -23.23
N LYS A 212 7.64 14.92 -22.33
CA LYS A 212 6.72 16.08 -22.21
C LYS A 212 6.49 16.84 -23.53
N ASP A 213 7.49 16.87 -24.41
CA ASP A 213 7.45 17.55 -25.71
C ASP A 213 6.97 16.63 -26.85
N GLN A 214 6.60 15.38 -26.53
CA GLN A 214 6.10 14.33 -27.43
C GLN A 214 4.82 13.69 -26.84
N PRO A 215 3.70 14.43 -26.79
CA PRO A 215 2.48 14.01 -26.08
C PRO A 215 1.88 12.69 -26.58
N GLU A 216 2.04 12.37 -27.87
CA GLU A 216 1.63 11.11 -28.48
C GLU A 216 2.37 9.90 -27.92
N ILE A 217 3.67 10.02 -27.62
CA ILE A 217 4.45 8.97 -26.96
C ILE A 217 4.15 8.95 -25.46
N LEU A 218 4.11 10.13 -24.84
CA LEU A 218 3.89 10.30 -23.42
C LEU A 218 2.60 9.63 -22.94
N THR A 219 1.49 9.90 -23.62
CA THR A 219 0.17 9.36 -23.25
C THR A 219 0.13 7.84 -23.35
N VAL A 220 0.77 7.26 -24.37
CA VAL A 220 0.90 5.81 -24.53
C VAL A 220 1.76 5.21 -23.41
N LEU A 221 2.94 5.76 -23.14
CA LEU A 221 3.83 5.26 -22.08
C LEU A 221 3.19 5.38 -20.69
N MET A 222 2.53 6.49 -20.39
CA MET A 222 1.77 6.66 -19.13
C MET A 222 0.66 5.62 -18.99
N SER A 223 0.00 5.28 -20.10
CA SER A 223 -1.03 4.24 -20.15
C SER A 223 -0.40 2.85 -19.94
N GLU A 224 0.69 2.52 -20.61
CA GLU A 224 1.37 1.23 -20.46
C GLU A 224 1.88 1.03 -19.04
N GLN A 225 2.64 1.99 -18.51
CA GLN A 225 3.31 1.84 -17.22
C GLN A 225 2.34 1.62 -16.06
N ARG A 226 1.18 2.30 -16.04
CA ARG A 226 0.21 2.19 -14.95
C ARG A 226 -0.48 0.81 -14.91
N ARG A 227 -0.30 -0.01 -15.94
CA ARG A 227 -0.79 -1.40 -16.02
C ARG A 227 0.26 -2.41 -15.57
N ILE A 228 1.50 -1.99 -15.35
CA ILE A 228 2.58 -2.83 -14.81
C ILE A 228 2.45 -2.87 -13.29
N PRO A 229 2.16 -4.02 -12.67
CA PRO A 229 1.93 -4.07 -11.23
C PRO A 229 3.19 -3.87 -10.40
N ASP A 230 4.31 -4.46 -10.81
CA ASP A 230 5.56 -4.37 -10.06
C ASP A 230 6.27 -3.03 -10.35
N PRO A 231 6.51 -2.18 -9.32
CA PRO A 231 7.22 -0.91 -9.51
C PRO A 231 8.64 -1.06 -10.06
N GLU A 232 9.34 -2.18 -9.81
CA GLU A 232 10.67 -2.40 -10.40
C GLU A 232 10.56 -2.67 -11.90
N ALA A 233 9.64 -3.55 -12.32
CA ALA A 233 9.33 -3.76 -13.72
C ALA A 233 8.84 -2.47 -14.40
N GLN A 234 8.06 -1.65 -13.71
CA GLN A 234 7.61 -0.35 -14.20
C GLN A 234 8.79 0.59 -14.48
N MET A 235 9.72 0.71 -13.54
CA MET A 235 10.94 1.51 -13.73
C MET A 235 11.77 0.99 -14.91
N ARG A 236 11.97 -0.34 -15.02
CA ARG A 236 12.70 -0.94 -16.16
C ARG A 236 12.04 -0.62 -17.50
N HIS A 237 10.71 -0.73 -17.59
CA HIS A 237 9.95 -0.38 -18.80
C HIS A 237 10.18 1.08 -19.19
N VAL A 238 10.09 1.98 -18.22
CA VAL A 238 10.25 3.43 -18.43
C VAL A 238 11.67 3.80 -18.83
N VAL A 239 12.71 3.26 -18.15
CA VAL A 239 14.10 3.53 -18.49
C VAL A 239 14.43 3.01 -19.88
N LYS A 240 13.99 1.79 -20.22
CA LYS A 240 14.14 1.25 -21.57
C LYS A 240 13.52 2.17 -22.62
N ALA A 241 12.28 2.62 -22.39
CA ALA A 241 11.62 3.55 -23.31
C ALA A 241 12.38 4.87 -23.43
N ALA A 242 12.87 5.44 -22.33
CA ALA A 242 13.66 6.67 -22.32
C ALA A 242 14.93 6.54 -23.16
N LEU A 243 15.68 5.45 -23.01
CA LEU A 243 16.93 5.22 -23.76
C LEU A 243 16.69 4.90 -25.23
N ASP A 244 15.61 4.17 -25.55
CA ASP A 244 15.31 3.77 -26.94
C ASP A 244 14.65 4.87 -27.77
N LYS A 245 13.84 5.74 -27.13
CA LYS A 245 12.88 6.60 -27.82
C LYS A 245 13.01 8.09 -27.51
N SER A 246 13.87 8.49 -26.56
CA SER A 246 14.10 9.90 -26.24
C SER A 246 15.51 10.35 -26.65
N THR A 247 15.78 11.65 -26.50
CA THR A 247 17.12 12.22 -26.71
C THR A 247 18.01 12.15 -25.47
N LYS A 248 17.52 11.56 -24.36
CA LYS A 248 18.21 11.51 -23.07
C LYS A 248 19.24 10.40 -23.02
N SER A 249 20.40 10.73 -22.49
CA SER A 249 21.50 9.81 -22.21
C SER A 249 21.32 9.09 -20.87
N ILE A 250 22.14 8.07 -20.62
CA ILE A 250 22.24 7.44 -19.30
C ILE A 250 22.64 8.47 -18.23
N ASP A 251 23.52 9.43 -18.57
CA ASP A 251 23.94 10.48 -17.64
C ASP A 251 22.80 11.43 -17.27
N ASP A 252 21.90 11.74 -18.22
CA ASP A 252 20.68 12.50 -17.94
C ASP A 252 19.76 11.77 -16.96
N LEU A 253 19.60 10.44 -17.12
CA LEU A 253 18.80 9.64 -16.20
C LEU A 253 19.46 9.50 -14.83
N ARG A 254 20.80 9.40 -14.78
CA ARG A 254 21.54 9.39 -13.52
C ARG A 254 21.39 10.72 -12.77
N ALA A 255 21.31 11.84 -13.48
CA ALA A 255 21.02 13.15 -12.89
C ALA A 255 19.60 13.28 -12.30
N LEU A 256 18.70 12.32 -12.58
CA LEU A 256 17.38 12.20 -11.95
C LEU A 256 17.36 11.21 -10.77
N ASP A 257 18.54 10.83 -10.25
CA ASP A 257 18.71 9.88 -9.15
C ASP A 257 18.11 8.49 -9.42
N ILE A 258 18.05 8.09 -10.69
CA ILE A 258 17.60 6.75 -11.07
C ILE A 258 18.65 5.72 -10.64
N PRO A 259 18.28 4.68 -9.85
CA PRO A 259 19.24 3.70 -9.37
C PRO A 259 19.96 2.97 -10.51
N GLU A 260 21.28 2.82 -10.39
CA GLU A 260 22.15 2.26 -11.44
C GLU A 260 21.70 0.88 -11.94
N LYS A 261 21.13 0.04 -11.04
CA LYS A 261 20.57 -1.29 -11.39
C LYS A 261 19.46 -1.29 -12.45
N TYR A 262 18.93 -0.12 -12.78
CA TYR A 262 17.93 0.07 -13.85
C TYR A 262 18.53 0.70 -15.11
N LEU A 263 19.70 1.33 -15.01
CA LEU A 263 20.41 1.99 -16.11
C LEU A 263 21.34 1.01 -16.85
N GLU A 264 21.91 0.05 -16.13
CA GLU A 264 22.68 -1.07 -16.67
C GLU A 264 21.70 -2.07 -17.32
N GLN A 265 21.69 -2.14 -18.66
CA GLN A 265 20.92 -3.13 -19.43
C GLN A 265 21.75 -4.39 -19.71
#